data_AF-A0A3B8N8A7-F1
#
_entry.id   AF-A0A3B8N8A7-F1
#
_cell.length_a   1.000
_cell.length_b   1.000
_cell.length_c   1.000
_cell.angle_alpha   90.00
_cell.angle_beta   90.00
_cell.angle_gamma   90.00
#
_symmetry.space_group_name_H-M   'P 1'
#
loop_
_entity.id
_entity.type
_entity.pdbx_description
1 polymer ?
#
loop_
_entity_poly.entity_id
_entity_poly.type
_entity_poly.pdbx_seq_one_letter_code
_entity_poly.pdbx_strand_id
1 'polypeptide(L)'
;YVSALTQMNLDDMNRIPTTDVRLLRRIVRDYRFRGYSALSTMRMWPNVRKGEEKYIFPFQEEADAMFNSELVYELATLKIFAEPLLVQIDDSVPEFSEAKRLLRFIDYALPITTIEEIPRTSIIREFIGGSSFA
;
A
#
# COMPACT_ATOMS: atom_id res chain seq x y z
N TYR A 1 -2.74 16.91 -8.39
CA TYR A 1 -1.99 16.05 -7.45
C TYR A 1 -2.84 14.86 -7.04
N VAL A 2 -2.26 13.66 -7.07
CA VAL A 2 -2.95 12.42 -6.66
C VAL A 2 -2.26 11.88 -5.42
N SER A 3 -3.05 11.57 -4.39
CA SER A 3 -2.56 11.01 -3.13
C SER A 3 -3.42 9.84 -2.67
N ALA A 4 -3.03 9.17 -1.60
CA ALA A 4 -3.79 8.11 -0.96
C ALA A 4 -3.87 8.40 0.54
N LEU A 5 -4.52 9.50 0.89
CA LEU A 5 -4.60 10.01 2.25
C LEU A 5 -5.64 9.19 3.02
N THR A 6 -5.18 8.27 3.84
CA THR A 6 -6.06 7.48 4.71
C THR A 6 -6.64 8.37 5.79
N GLN A 7 -7.97 8.49 5.79
CA GLN A 7 -8.69 9.31 6.77
C GLN A 7 -9.28 8.46 7.91
N MET A 8 -9.25 7.13 7.77
CA MET A 8 -9.76 6.20 8.76
C MET A 8 -8.81 6.03 9.95
N ASN A 9 -9.40 5.97 11.14
CA ASN A 9 -8.72 5.56 12.35
C ASN A 9 -8.77 4.04 12.50
N LEU A 10 -7.71 3.47 13.05
CA LEU A 10 -7.63 2.07 13.44
C LEU A 10 -8.45 1.81 14.73
N ASP A 11 -8.37 2.75 15.67
CA ASP A 11 -9.15 2.82 16.90
C ASP A 11 -9.31 4.29 17.32
N ASP A 12 -9.92 4.57 18.47
CA ASP A 12 -10.20 5.94 18.92
C ASP A 12 -8.95 6.82 19.07
N MET A 13 -7.75 6.24 19.18
CA MET A 13 -6.50 6.96 19.41
C MET A 13 -5.45 6.78 18.29
N ASN A 14 -5.55 5.73 17.48
CA ASN A 14 -4.58 5.37 16.47
C ASN A 14 -5.13 5.59 15.05
N ARG A 15 -4.40 6.36 14.24
CA ARG A 15 -4.70 6.54 12.81
C ARG A 15 -4.10 5.41 11.99
N ILE A 16 -4.75 5.05 10.90
CA ILE A 16 -4.11 4.21 9.88
C ILE A 16 -3.02 5.03 9.18
N PRO A 17 -1.73 4.63 9.25
CA PRO A 17 -0.67 5.41 8.64
C PRO A 17 -0.74 5.35 7.11
N THR A 18 -0.97 6.50 6.47
CA THR A 18 -0.98 6.62 5.00
C THR A 18 0.30 6.05 4.37
N THR A 19 1.46 6.25 4.99
CA THR A 19 2.74 5.73 4.52
C THR A 19 2.74 4.20 4.41
N ASP A 20 2.11 3.51 5.36
CA ASP A 20 2.08 2.04 5.38
C ASP A 20 1.14 1.49 4.33
N VAL A 21 -0.06 2.07 4.19
CA VAL A 21 -1.00 1.69 3.14
C VAL A 21 -0.37 1.89 1.76
N ARG A 22 0.35 3.00 1.54
CA ARG A 22 1.08 3.26 0.29
C ARG A 22 2.22 2.26 0.04
N LEU A 23 2.93 1.85 1.08
CA LEU A 23 3.95 0.81 0.97
C LEU A 23 3.32 -0.55 0.63
N LEU A 24 2.21 -0.93 1.25
CA LEU A 24 1.47 -2.17 0.94
C LEU A 24 0.97 -2.18 -0.51
N ARG A 25 0.34 -1.09 -0.97
CA ARG A 25 -0.02 -0.90 -2.40
C ARG A 25 1.17 -1.20 -3.30
N ARG A 26 2.33 -0.64 -2.95
CA ARG A 26 3.55 -0.78 -3.75
C ARG A 26 4.12 -2.19 -3.71
N ILE A 27 4.16 -2.84 -2.56
CA ILE A 27 4.61 -4.23 -2.43
C ILE A 27 3.78 -5.15 -3.33
N VAL A 28 2.45 -5.05 -3.25
CA VAL A 28 1.54 -5.90 -4.03
C VAL A 28 1.70 -5.64 -5.53
N ARG A 29 1.74 -4.37 -5.96
CA ARG A 29 1.90 -4.02 -7.38
C ARG A 29 3.27 -4.41 -7.92
N ASP A 30 4.35 -4.07 -7.21
CA ASP A 30 5.71 -4.28 -7.69
C ASP A 30 6.01 -5.80 -7.78
N TYR A 31 5.46 -6.62 -6.89
CA TYR A 31 5.51 -8.08 -7.02
C TYR A 31 4.73 -8.58 -8.24
N ARG A 32 3.49 -8.13 -8.40
CA ARG A 32 2.60 -8.65 -9.44
C ARG A 32 3.00 -8.24 -10.86
N PHE A 33 3.45 -7.00 -11.05
CA PHE A 33 3.64 -6.42 -12.38
C PHE A 33 5.09 -6.10 -12.74
N ARG A 34 6.01 -6.11 -11.78
CA ARG A 34 7.40 -5.68 -11.99
C ARG A 34 8.43 -6.73 -11.56
N GLY A 35 8.00 -7.87 -11.02
CA GLY A 35 8.88 -8.98 -10.62
C GLY A 35 9.75 -8.66 -9.40
N TYR A 36 9.45 -7.63 -8.62
CA TYR A 36 10.20 -7.31 -7.40
C TYR A 36 9.67 -8.11 -6.20
N SER A 37 10.58 -8.59 -5.34
CA SER A 37 10.18 -9.11 -4.04
C SER A 37 9.70 -7.99 -3.10
N ALA A 38 8.94 -8.34 -2.05
CA ALA A 38 8.59 -7.39 -1.00
C ALA A 38 9.84 -6.74 -0.38
N LEU A 39 10.89 -7.53 -0.13
CA LEU A 39 12.17 -7.07 0.38
C LEU A 39 12.81 -6.02 -0.54
N SER A 40 12.83 -6.27 -1.85
CA SER A 40 13.36 -5.31 -2.83
C SER A 40 12.60 -3.99 -2.81
N THR A 41 11.27 -4.05 -2.69
CA THR A 41 10.40 -2.88 -2.60
C THR A 41 10.64 -2.10 -1.31
N MET A 42 10.75 -2.78 -0.17
CA MET A 42 11.04 -2.15 1.13
C MET A 42 12.40 -1.43 1.13
N ARG A 43 13.43 -2.04 0.52
CA ARG A 43 14.76 -1.41 0.35
C ARG A 43 14.72 -0.13 -0.48
N MET A 44 13.83 -0.07 -1.46
CA MET A 44 13.67 1.10 -2.32
C MET A 44 12.82 2.20 -1.67
N TRP A 45 11.95 1.85 -0.72
CA TRP A 45 10.96 2.75 -0.14
C TRP A 45 11.53 4.06 0.45
N PRO A 46 12.65 4.07 1.20
CA PRO A 46 13.23 5.31 1.69
C PRO A 46 13.64 6.28 0.58
N ASN A 47 14.16 5.77 -0.55
CA ASN A 47 14.54 6.60 -1.70
C ASN A 47 13.32 7.23 -2.37
N VAL A 48 12.23 6.49 -2.44
CA VAL A 48 10.95 6.99 -2.98
C VAL A 48 10.43 8.12 -2.10
N ARG A 49 10.38 7.90 -0.78
CA ARG A 49 9.97 8.90 0.21
C ARG A 49 10.80 10.18 0.13
N LYS A 50 12.12 10.04 0.04
CA LYS A 50 13.04 11.18 -0.14
C LYS A 50 12.78 11.94 -1.44
N GLY A 51 12.47 11.21 -2.53
CA GLY A 51 12.08 11.80 -3.81
C GLY A 51 10.77 12.58 -3.70
N GLU A 52 9.77 12.01 -3.02
CA GLU A 52 8.48 12.66 -2.78
C GLU A 52 8.64 13.95 -1.97
N GLU A 53 9.39 13.91 -0.88
CA GLU A 53 9.63 15.05 0.00
C GLU A 53 10.38 16.19 -0.71
N LYS A 54 11.30 15.85 -1.62
CA LYS A 54 12.10 16.86 -2.33
C LYS A 54 11.39 17.43 -3.55
N TYR A 55 10.66 16.60 -4.29
CA TYR A 55 10.21 16.94 -5.65
C TYR A 55 8.70 16.87 -5.85
N ILE A 56 7.92 16.38 -4.89
CA ILE A 56 6.46 16.21 -5.06
C ILE A 56 5.69 17.00 -4.01
N PHE A 57 5.89 16.72 -2.71
CA PHE A 57 5.12 17.35 -1.64
C PHE A 57 5.22 18.88 -1.59
N PRO A 58 6.37 19.53 -1.88
CA PRO A 58 6.45 20.99 -1.89
C PRO A 58 5.53 21.65 -2.93
N PHE A 59 5.23 20.96 -4.03
CA PHE A 59 4.48 21.49 -5.16
C PHE A 59 3.02 21.02 -5.18
N GLN A 60 2.55 20.31 -4.16
CA GLN A 60 1.20 19.71 -4.18
C GLN A 60 0.11 20.78 -4.30
N GLU A 61 0.27 21.93 -3.65
CA GLU A 61 -0.67 23.06 -3.65
C GLU A 61 -0.70 23.84 -4.97
N GLU A 62 0.25 23.60 -5.88
CA GLU A 62 0.28 24.22 -7.20
C GLU A 62 -0.61 23.49 -8.22
N ALA A 63 -1.18 22.34 -7.84
CA ALA A 63 -2.02 21.56 -8.75
C ALA A 63 -3.43 22.13 -8.88
N ASP A 64 -3.92 22.22 -10.12
CA ASP A 64 -5.30 22.68 -10.41
C ASP A 64 -6.39 21.77 -9.81
N ALA A 65 -6.07 20.50 -9.57
CA ALA A 65 -6.98 19.52 -9.01
C ALA A 65 -6.29 18.58 -8.03
N MET A 66 -7.01 18.21 -6.98
CA MET A 66 -6.60 17.25 -5.95
C MET A 66 -7.49 16.00 -6.03
N PHE A 67 -6.89 14.82 -6.01
CA PHE A 67 -7.61 13.56 -5.98
C PHE A 67 -7.05 12.60 -4.92
N ASN A 68 -7.93 12.17 -4.00
CA ASN A 68 -7.60 11.12 -3.05
C ASN A 68 -8.03 9.76 -3.62
N SER A 69 -7.04 8.91 -3.86
CA SER A 69 -7.21 7.55 -4.40
C SER A 69 -7.38 6.49 -3.32
N GLU A 70 -7.46 6.88 -2.04
CA GLU A 70 -7.74 5.97 -0.93
C GLU A 70 -9.13 5.33 -1.06
N LEU A 71 -9.24 4.08 -0.60
CA LEU A 71 -10.48 3.33 -0.55
C LEU A 71 -10.64 2.74 0.85
N VAL A 72 -11.82 2.90 1.44
CA VAL A 72 -12.15 2.46 2.80
C VAL A 72 -11.86 0.98 3.05
N TYR A 73 -12.06 0.13 2.04
CA TYR A 73 -11.89 -1.33 2.12
C TYR A 73 -10.51 -1.81 1.63
N GLU A 74 -9.59 -0.88 1.38
CA GLU A 74 -8.29 -1.19 0.78
C GLU A 74 -7.43 -2.09 1.65
N LEU A 75 -7.29 -1.78 2.95
CA LEU A 75 -6.41 -2.54 3.84
C LEU A 75 -6.84 -4.01 3.92
N ALA A 76 -8.14 -4.25 4.05
CA ALA A 76 -8.75 -5.57 4.04
C ALA A 76 -8.52 -6.33 2.72
N THR A 77 -8.48 -5.61 1.59
CA THR A 77 -8.21 -6.19 0.27
C THR A 77 -6.74 -6.49 0.09
N LEU A 78 -5.85 -5.56 0.45
CA LEU A 78 -4.40 -5.72 0.28
C LEU A 78 -3.85 -6.82 1.17
N LYS A 79 -4.44 -7.06 2.35
CA LYS A 79 -4.00 -8.07 3.33
C LYS A 79 -3.70 -9.42 2.66
N ILE A 80 -4.66 -9.98 1.93
CA ILE A 80 -4.51 -11.34 1.34
C ILE A 80 -3.38 -11.44 0.32
N PHE A 81 -2.96 -10.31 -0.27
CA PHE A 81 -1.87 -10.26 -1.24
C PHE A 81 -0.54 -9.89 -0.60
N ALA A 82 -0.54 -8.97 0.37
CA ALA A 82 0.67 -8.46 1.01
C ALA A 82 1.22 -9.43 2.06
N GLU A 83 0.34 -10.05 2.85
CA GLU A 83 0.69 -10.99 3.91
C GLU A 83 1.66 -12.10 3.42
N PRO A 84 1.32 -12.92 2.40
CA PRO A 84 2.19 -14.00 1.92
C PRO A 84 3.56 -13.51 1.40
N LEU A 85 3.69 -12.24 1.01
CA LEU A 85 4.95 -11.66 0.55
C LEU A 85 5.81 -11.18 1.72
N LEU A 86 5.17 -10.66 2.77
CA LEU A 86 5.86 -10.16 3.97
C LEU A 86 6.38 -11.30 4.84
N VAL A 87 5.66 -12.43 4.96
CA VAL A 87 6.12 -13.59 5.76
C VAL A 87 7.39 -14.25 5.20
N GLN A 88 7.72 -14.00 3.92
CA GLN A 88 8.93 -14.53 3.29
C GLN A 88 10.21 -13.80 3.75
N ILE A 89 10.08 -12.66 4.45
CA ILE A 89 11.22 -11.92 4.96
C ILE A 89 11.57 -12.48 6.34
N ASP A 90 12.75 -13.10 6.46
CA ASP A 90 13.26 -13.69 7.71
C ASP A 90 14.19 -12.73 8.48
N ASP A 91 14.70 -13.17 9.62
CA ASP A 91 15.54 -12.38 10.53
C ASP A 91 17.00 -12.20 10.08
N SER A 92 17.38 -12.73 8.93
CA SER A 92 18.71 -12.56 8.36
C SER A 92 18.94 -11.16 7.77
N VAL A 93 17.88 -10.37 7.58
CA VAL A 93 17.93 -9.05 6.95
C VAL A 93 17.41 -7.93 7.86
N PRO A 94 17.95 -6.70 7.75
CA PRO A 94 17.55 -5.58 8.62
C PRO A 94 16.09 -5.17 8.43
N GLU A 95 15.48 -5.44 7.27
CA GLU A 95 14.09 -5.12 6.98
C GLU A 95 13.07 -6.00 7.74
N PHE A 96 13.52 -7.07 8.40
CA PHE A 96 12.65 -8.01 9.11
C PHE A 96 11.77 -7.37 10.17
N SER A 97 12.31 -6.40 10.91
CA SER A 97 11.58 -5.69 11.96
C SER A 97 10.39 -4.91 11.38
N GLU A 98 10.61 -4.24 10.26
CA GLU A 98 9.58 -3.51 9.52
C GLU A 98 8.57 -4.45 8.87
N ALA A 99 9.01 -5.58 8.33
CA ALA A 99 8.11 -6.60 7.78
C ALA A 99 7.16 -7.13 8.86
N LYS A 100 7.69 -7.46 10.06
CA LYS A 100 6.87 -7.84 11.22
C LYS A 100 5.96 -6.72 11.71
N ARG A 101 6.37 -5.46 11.63
CA ARG A 101 5.52 -4.31 11.97
C ARG A 101 4.35 -4.20 11.00
N LEU A 102 4.59 -4.34 9.70
CA LEU A 102 3.55 -4.32 8.67
C LEU A 102 2.60 -5.51 8.81
N LEU A 103 3.10 -6.71 9.11
CA LEU A 103 2.27 -7.89 9.40
C LEU A 103 1.29 -7.62 10.56
N ARG A 104 1.79 -7.13 11.70
CA ARG A 104 0.92 -6.73 12.83
C ARG A 104 -0.08 -5.64 12.45
N PHE A 105 0.31 -4.73 11.57
CA PHE A 105 -0.57 -3.66 11.12
C PHE A 105 -1.70 -4.17 10.22
N ILE A 106 -1.44 -5.08 9.28
CA ILE A 106 -2.50 -5.66 8.44
C ILE A 106 -3.37 -6.66 9.22
N ASP A 107 -2.90 -7.18 10.36
CA ASP A 107 -3.67 -8.09 11.22
C ASP A 107 -4.93 -7.48 11.82
N TYR A 108 -5.00 -6.15 11.95
CA TYR A 108 -6.21 -5.46 12.39
C TYR A 108 -7.36 -5.52 11.39
N ALA A 109 -7.11 -5.88 10.13
CA ALA A 109 -8.14 -5.98 9.11
C ALA A 109 -8.65 -7.42 8.93
N LEU A 110 -9.98 -7.56 8.83
CA LEU A 110 -10.59 -8.78 8.33
C LEU A 110 -10.41 -8.84 6.80
N PRO A 111 -9.88 -9.96 6.25
CA PRO A 111 -9.62 -10.04 4.83
C PRO A 111 -10.92 -10.09 4.01
N ILE A 112 -10.95 -9.36 2.89
CA ILE A 112 -11.98 -9.53 1.87
C ILE A 112 -11.52 -10.63 0.92
N THR A 113 -12.17 -11.79 0.96
CA THR A 113 -11.81 -12.96 0.14
C THR A 113 -12.61 -13.05 -1.16
N THR A 114 -13.77 -12.38 -1.26
CA THR A 114 -14.61 -12.32 -2.46
C THR A 114 -14.09 -11.28 -3.47
N ILE A 115 -12.84 -11.43 -3.90
CA ILE A 115 -12.16 -10.48 -4.80
C ILE A 115 -12.91 -10.25 -6.10
N GLU A 116 -13.70 -11.22 -6.56
CA GLU A 116 -14.47 -11.13 -7.81
C GLU A 116 -15.64 -10.14 -7.73
N GLU A 117 -16.11 -9.83 -6.51
CA GLU A 117 -17.17 -8.85 -6.27
C GLU A 117 -16.64 -7.40 -6.31
N ILE A 118 -15.32 -7.20 -6.21
CA ILE A 118 -14.72 -5.88 -6.32
C ILE A 118 -14.93 -5.38 -7.76
N PRO A 119 -15.55 -4.20 -7.98
CA PRO A 119 -15.81 -3.70 -9.33
C PRO A 119 -14.53 -3.64 -10.17
N ARG A 120 -14.61 -4.05 -11.44
CA ARG A 120 -13.47 -3.99 -12.38
C ARG A 120 -12.99 -2.57 -12.65
N THR A 121 -13.83 -1.58 -12.38
CA THR A 121 -13.52 -0.15 -12.47
C THR A 121 -12.90 0.43 -11.20
N SER A 122 -12.79 -0.35 -10.11
CA SER A 122 -12.20 0.13 -8.85
C SER A 122 -10.69 0.36 -9.00
N ILE A 123 -10.19 1.46 -8.43
CA ILE A 123 -8.76 1.80 -8.42
C ILE A 123 -7.90 0.69 -7.81
N ILE A 124 -8.43 -0.06 -6.83
CA ILE A 124 -7.67 -1.15 -6.19
C ILE A 124 -7.21 -2.22 -7.21
N ARG A 125 -7.92 -2.35 -8.35
CA ARG A 125 -7.61 -3.28 -9.44
C ARG A 125 -6.27 -2.98 -10.13
N GLU A 126 -5.75 -1.76 -10.01
CA GLU A 126 -4.38 -1.42 -10.43
C GLU A 126 -3.32 -2.21 -9.64
N PHE A 127 -3.60 -2.55 -8.39
CA PHE A 127 -2.65 -3.25 -7.53
C PHE A 127 -2.89 -4.77 -7.56
N ILE A 128 -4.15 -5.21 -7.49
CA ILE A 128 -4.50 -6.63 -7.37
C ILE A 128 -4.81 -7.31 -8.72
N GLY A 129 -4.92 -6.55 -9.81
CA GLY A 129 -5.32 -7.02 -11.14
C GLY A 129 -6.83 -7.19 -11.33
N GLY A 130 -7.25 -7.49 -12.55
CA GLY A 130 -8.67 -7.64 -12.94
C GLY A 130 -9.36 -6.33 -13.34
N SER A 131 -8.58 -5.31 -13.68
CA SER A 131 -9.08 -4.03 -14.18
C SER A 131 -9.73 -4.19 -15.56
N SER A 132 -10.79 -3.42 -15.84
CA SER A 132 -11.36 -3.29 -17.20
C SER A 132 -10.55 -2.33 -18.10
N PHE A 133 -9.53 -1.67 -17.55
CA PHE A 133 -8.70 -0.68 -18.25
C PHE A 133 -7.31 -1.21 -18.65
N ALA A 134 -7.03 -2.48 -18.37
CA ALA A 134 -5.74 -3.14 -18.64
C ALA A 134 -5.74 -3.86 -19.99
#